data_AF-A0A0F9K9D0-F1
#
_entry.id   AF-A0A0F9K9D0-F1
#
_cell.length_a   1.000
_cell.length_b   1.000
_cell.length_c   1.000
_cell.angle_alpha   90.00
_cell.angle_beta   90.00
_cell.angle_gamma   90.00
#
_symmetry.space_group_name_H-M   'P 1'
#
loop_
_entity.id
_entity.type
_entity.pdbx_description
1 polymer ?
#
loop_
_entity_poly.entity_id
_entity_poly.type
_entity_poly.pdbx_seq_one_letter_code
_entity_poly.pdbx_strand_id
1 'polypeptide(L)' 'NHKKVIIDMIDAIQKNRAPMVEGPEARKAVAVIAAIYDSSKSEKLVYL' A
#
# COMPACT_ATOMS: atom_id res chain seq x y z
N ASN A 1 -6.17 16.13 -1.09
CA ASN A 1 -5.12 16.97 -0.47
C ASN A 1 -4.21 16.08 0.36
N HIS A 2 -2.95 15.90 -0.04
CA HIS A 2 -2.00 14.93 0.56
C HIS A 2 -1.27 15.44 1.81
N LYS A 3 -1.52 16.68 2.24
CA LYS A 3 -0.84 17.31 3.38
C LYS A 3 -0.84 16.46 4.65
N LYS A 4 -1.93 15.76 4.97
CA LYS A 4 -2.02 14.91 6.16
C LYS A 4 -1.00 13.76 6.16
N VAL A 5 -0.79 13.13 5.01
CA VAL A 5 0.16 12.02 4.85
C VAL A 5 1.60 12.53 4.97
N ILE A 6 1.87 13.70 4.41
CA ILE A 6 3.20 14.33 4.46
C ILE A 6 3.54 14.76 5.90
N ILE A 7 2.60 15.39 6.60
CA ILE A 7 2.77 15.79 8.00
C ILE A 7 3.01 14.55 8.87
N ASP A 8 2.23 13.49 8.68
CA ASP A 8 2.41 12.25 9.43
C ASP A 8 3.80 11.63 9.20
N MET A 9 4.28 11.60 7.95
CA MET A 9 5.62 11.11 7.62
C MET A 9 6.71 11.90 8.34
N ILE A 10 6.61 13.23 8.37
CA ILE A 10 7.58 14.10 9.07
C ILE A 10 7.56 13.79 10.57
N ASP A 11 6.37 13.73 11.17
CA ASP A 11 6.18 13.41 12.58
C ASP A 11 6.72 12.01 12.93
N ALA A 12 6.54 11.04 12.04
CA ALA A 12 6.99 9.66 12.24
C ALA A 12 8.52 9.57 12.34
N ILE A 13 9.23 10.32 11.49
CA ILE A 13 10.69 10.45 11.54
C ILE A 13 11.12 11.10 12.85
N GLN A 14 10.52 12.23 13.21
CA GLN A 14 10.91 12.99 14.41
C GLN A 14 10.67 12.21 15.71
N LYS A 15 9.61 11.41 15.76
CA LYS A 15 9.21 10.65 16.97
C LYS A 15 9.71 9.20 16.95
N ASN A 16 10.49 8.81 15.94
CA ASN A 16 10.97 7.44 15.75
C ASN A 16 9.85 6.37 15.86
N ARG A 17 8.75 6.60 15.12
CA ARG A 17 7.61 5.68 15.04
C ARG A 17 7.33 5.28 13.59
N ALA A 18 6.50 4.27 13.42
CA ALA A 18 5.92 3.93 12.13
C ALA A 18 5.10 5.12 11.55
N PRO A 19 5.21 5.41 10.25
CA PRO A 19 4.24 6.28 9.58
C PRO A 19 2.87 5.61 9.50
N MET A 20 1.84 6.40 9.24
CA MET A 20 0.44 5.99 9.09
C MET A 20 0.27 4.88 8.04
N VAL A 21 1.11 4.85 7.01
CA VAL A 21 1.14 3.78 6.01
C VAL A 21 2.59 3.36 5.78
N GLU A 22 2.91 2.12 6.11
CA GLU A 22 4.24 1.55 5.87
C GLU A 22 4.35 0.89 4.49
N GLY A 23 5.59 0.62 4.06
CA GLY A 23 5.87 -0.09 2.80
C GLY A 23 5.11 -1.42 2.64
N PRO A 24 5.05 -2.32 3.64
CA PRO A 24 4.26 -3.54 3.56
C PRO A 24 2.77 -3.29 3.31
N GLU A 25 2.17 -2.30 3.97
CA GLU A 25 0.76 -1.96 3.78
C GLU A 25 0.50 -1.40 2.37
N ALA A 26 1.35 -0.47 1.91
CA ALA A 26 1.24 0.11 0.58
C ALA A 26 1.36 -0.94 -0.55
N ARG A 27 2.19 -1.98 -0.36
CA ARG A 27 2.36 -3.07 -1.34
C ARG A 27 1.10 -3.91 -1.55
N LYS A 28 0.19 -3.98 -0.57
CA LYS A 28 -1.06 -4.76 -0.71
C LYS A 28 -1.94 -4.22 -1.84
N ALA A 29 -2.00 -2.90 -2.01
CA ALA A 29 -2.75 -2.30 -3.12
C ALA A 29 -2.19 -2.73 -4.48
N VAL A 30 -0.87 -2.79 -4.63
CA VAL A 30 -0.22 -3.28 -5.86
C VAL A 30 -0.49 -4.77 -6.07
N ALA A 31 -0.45 -5.58 -5.01
CA ALA A 31 -0.74 -7.01 -5.09
C ALA A 31 -2.17 -7.29 -5.55
N VAL A 32 -3.15 -6.52 -5.05
CA VAL A 32 -4.55 -6.60 -5.50
C VAL A 32 -4.67 -6.28 -6.98
N ILE A 33 -4.07 -5.17 -7.43
CA ILE A 33 -4.12 -4.77 -8.85
C ILE A 33 -3.46 -5.84 -9.74
N ALA A 34 -2.31 -6.37 -9.32
CA ALA A 34 -1.63 -7.45 -10.03
C ALA A 34 -2.50 -8.72 -10.11
N ALA A 35 -3.18 -9.10 -9.04
CA ALA A 35 -4.09 -10.25 -9.01
C ALA A 35 -5.28 -10.08 -9.96
N ILE A 36 -5.79 -8.85 -10.14
CA ILE A 36 -6.84 -8.56 -11.13
C ILE A 36 -6.33 -8.83 -12.55
N TYR A 37 -5.13 -8.34 -12.89
CA TYR A 37 -4.53 -8.60 -14.20
C TYR A 37 -4.25 -10.08 -14.43
N ASP A 38 -3.74 -10.79 -13.41
CA ASP A 38 -3.46 -12.22 -13.51
C ASP A 38 -4.74 -13.04 -13.67
N SER A 39 -5.80 -12.70 -12.93
CA SER A 39 -7.12 -13.32 -13.08
C SER A 39 -7.68 -13.14 -14.49
N SER A 40 -7.61 -11.91 -15.04
CA SER A 40 -8.07 -11.63 -16.40
C SER A 40 -7.28 -12.39 -17.47
N LYS A 41 -5.98 -12.57 -17.26
CA LYS A 41 -5.11 -13.28 -18.22
C LYS A 41 -5.29 -14.79 -18.18
N SER A 42 -5.54 -15.33 -17.00
CA SER A 42 -5.61 -16.78 -16.76
C SER A 42 -7.03 -17.35 -16.75
N GLU A 43 -8.05 -16.50 -16.73
CA GLU A 43 -9.47 -16.84 -16.56
C GLU A 43 -9.74 -17.66 -15.29
N LYS A 44 -8.99 -17.37 -14.21
CA LYS A 44 -9.07 -18.10 -12.93
C LYS A 44 -9.17 -17.15 -11.74
N LEU A 45 -9.69 -17.69 -10.62
CA LEU A 45 -9.66 -17.01 -9.32
C LEU A 45 -8.23 -16.97 -8.78
N VAL A 46 -7.81 -15.80 -8.31
CA VAL A 46 -6.51 -15.56 -7.67
C VAL A 46 -6.74 -15.18 -6.20
N TYR A 47 -6.06 -15.88 -5.28
CA TYR A 47 -6.12 -15.64 -3.84
C TYR A 47 -4.90 -14.83 -3.39
N LEU A 48 -5.09 -13.92 -2.42
CA LEU A 48 -4.05 -13.04 -1.86
C LEU A 48 -3.49 -13.58 -0.54
#